data_AF-A0A7C7IQ42-F1
#
_entry.id   AF-A0A7C7IQ42-F1
#
_cell.length_a   1.000
_cell.length_b   1.000
_cell.length_c   1.000
_cell.angle_alpha   90.00
_cell.angle_beta   90.00
_cell.angle_gamma   90.00
#
_symmetry.space_group_name_H-M   'P 1'
#
loop_
_entity.id
_entity.type
_entity.pdbx_description
1 polymer ?
#
loop_
_entity_poly.entity_id
_entity_poly.type
_entity_poly.pdbx_seq_one_letter_code
_entity_poly.pdbx_strand_id
1 'polypeptide(L)'
;MKTLSKAELKAKAAKIFGENTGSVIYAVSDGQMFFNKNRAELHANSSKEKLAIYDFARQDVEESKSTTKEDDGYSVDELKELVAQTLDFAQLDKLLEDEKAGKNRKTAIAAIEGRIKELKEAEDQDKTDK
;
A
#
# COMPACT_ATOMS: atom_id res chain seq x y z
N MET A 1 -28.74 -8.98 13.45
CA MET A 1 -28.08 -9.07 12.12
C MET A 1 -26.57 -8.97 12.30
N LYS A 2 -25.75 -9.65 11.49
CA LYS A 2 -24.28 -9.47 11.53
C LYS A 2 -23.95 -8.23 10.69
N THR A 3 -23.75 -7.09 11.33
CA THR A 3 -23.26 -5.89 10.66
C THR A 3 -21.77 -6.09 10.33
N LEU A 4 -21.39 -5.90 9.07
CA LEU A 4 -20.00 -5.97 8.64
C LEU A 4 -19.25 -4.72 9.07
N SER A 5 -17.97 -4.90 9.42
CA SER A 5 -17.11 -3.77 9.78
C SER A 5 -16.76 -2.94 8.55
N LYS A 6 -16.49 -1.63 8.74
CA LYS A 6 -16.09 -0.72 7.65
C LYS A 6 -14.90 -1.27 6.84
N ALA A 7 -13.96 -1.97 7.48
CA ALA A 7 -12.83 -2.62 6.82
C ALA A 7 -13.25 -3.75 5.86
N GLU A 8 -14.22 -4.60 6.25
CA GLU A 8 -14.73 -5.68 5.40
C GLU A 8 -15.52 -5.14 4.20
N LEU A 9 -16.28 -4.05 4.43
CA LEU A 9 -16.96 -3.33 3.35
C LEU A 9 -15.97 -2.69 2.39
N LYS A 10 -14.86 -2.13 2.90
CA LYS A 10 -13.79 -1.58 2.05
C LYS A 10 -13.14 -2.65 1.18
N ALA A 11 -12.81 -3.81 1.74
CA ALA A 11 -12.19 -4.92 1.01
C ALA A 11 -13.11 -5.47 -0.10
N LYS A 12 -14.40 -5.62 0.19
CA LYS A 12 -15.38 -6.02 -0.83
C LYS A 12 -15.57 -4.93 -1.90
N ALA A 13 -15.60 -3.65 -1.53
CA ALA A 13 -15.69 -2.55 -2.49
C ALA A 13 -14.45 -2.52 -3.41
N ALA A 14 -13.25 -2.81 -2.88
CA ALA A 14 -12.01 -2.94 -3.65
C ALA A 14 -12.11 -3.99 -4.74
N LYS A 15 -12.66 -5.16 -4.39
CA LYS A 15 -12.86 -6.26 -5.34
C LYS A 15 -13.82 -5.86 -6.47
N ILE A 16 -14.92 -5.19 -6.13
CA ILE A 16 -15.90 -4.71 -7.11
C ILE A 16 -15.31 -3.63 -8.02
N PHE A 17 -14.49 -2.71 -7.48
CA PHE A 17 -13.75 -1.72 -8.29
C PHE A 17 -12.74 -2.38 -9.23
N GLY A 18 -12.18 -3.53 -8.88
CA GLY A 18 -11.30 -4.30 -9.77
C GLY A 18 -12.03 -4.87 -10.98
N GLU A 19 -13.32 -5.19 -10.85
CA GLU A 19 -14.14 -5.80 -11.89
C GLU A 19 -15.04 -4.79 -12.64
N ASN A 20 -15.23 -3.58 -12.10
CA ASN A 20 -16.10 -2.53 -12.66
C ASN A 20 -15.41 -1.17 -12.74
N THR A 21 -15.76 -0.38 -13.75
CA THR A 21 -15.26 0.98 -13.97
C THR A 21 -15.94 2.07 -13.12
N GLY A 22 -16.69 1.68 -12.09
CA GLY A 22 -17.36 2.63 -11.20
C GLY A 22 -16.38 3.56 -10.48
N SER A 23 -16.81 4.80 -10.21
CA SER A 23 -16.00 5.78 -9.47
C SER A 23 -16.25 5.76 -7.96
N VAL A 24 -17.47 5.39 -7.54
CA VAL A 24 -17.90 5.37 -6.13
C VAL A 24 -18.81 4.16 -5.90
N ILE A 25 -18.59 3.47 -4.79
CA ILE A 25 -19.44 2.38 -4.29
C ILE A 25 -19.98 2.79 -2.92
N TYR A 26 -21.29 2.72 -2.77
CA TYR A 26 -22.00 2.94 -1.52
C TYR A 26 -22.29 1.57 -0.89
N ALA A 27 -21.58 1.25 0.18
CA ALA A 27 -21.75 0.02 0.93
C ALA A 27 -22.63 0.24 2.15
N VAL A 28 -23.61 -0.62 2.35
CA VAL A 28 -24.48 -0.62 3.53
C VAL A 28 -23.89 -1.55 4.58
N SER A 29 -24.10 -1.27 5.88
CA SER A 29 -23.59 -2.09 7.00
C SER A 29 -24.06 -3.56 6.98
N ASP A 30 -25.10 -3.88 6.20
CA ASP A 30 -25.57 -5.25 5.95
C ASP A 30 -24.75 -6.00 4.88
N GLY A 31 -23.77 -5.33 4.25
CA GLY A 31 -22.89 -5.92 3.24
C GLY A 31 -23.33 -5.76 1.80
N GLN A 32 -24.50 -5.14 1.56
CA GLN A 32 -24.94 -4.80 0.22
C GLN A 32 -24.19 -3.60 -0.33
N MET A 33 -23.86 -3.64 -1.62
CA MET A 33 -23.10 -2.60 -2.32
C MET A 33 -23.87 -2.09 -3.51
N PHE A 34 -23.83 -0.77 -3.67
CA PHE A 34 -24.57 -0.07 -4.70
C PHE A 34 -23.67 0.96 -5.37
N PHE A 35 -23.78 1.10 -6.68
CA PHE A 35 -23.14 2.20 -7.42
C PHE A 35 -23.95 3.50 -7.39
N ASN A 36 -25.17 3.45 -6.85
CA ASN A 36 -26.07 4.60 -6.77
C ASN A 36 -26.44 4.87 -5.32
N LYS A 37 -26.14 6.09 -4.85
CA LYS A 37 -26.41 6.55 -3.49
C LYS A 37 -27.88 6.40 -3.10
N ASN A 38 -28.79 6.79 -3.99
CA ASN A 38 -30.23 6.76 -3.73
C ASN A 38 -30.72 5.32 -3.48
N ARG A 39 -30.13 4.33 -4.17
CA ARG A 39 -30.45 2.92 -3.98
C ARG A 39 -29.91 2.39 -2.64
N ALA A 40 -28.72 2.81 -2.24
CA ALA A 40 -28.16 2.49 -0.93
C ALA A 40 -28.99 3.10 0.20
N GLU A 41 -29.42 4.36 0.05
CA GLU A 41 -30.28 5.07 1.01
C GLU A 41 -31.66 4.43 1.12
N LEU A 42 -32.29 4.06 0.01
CA LEU A 42 -33.55 3.32 0.03
C LEU A 42 -33.42 1.99 0.76
N HIS A 43 -32.33 1.25 0.53
CA HIS A 43 -32.09 -0.03 1.20
C HIS A 43 -31.83 0.14 2.71
N ALA A 44 -31.00 1.12 3.07
CA ALA A 44 -30.69 1.43 4.45
C ALA A 44 -31.90 1.92 5.24
N ASN A 45 -32.75 2.74 4.62
CA ASN A 45 -33.98 3.27 5.22
C ASN A 45 -35.16 2.28 5.17
N SER A 46 -35.16 1.32 4.26
CA SER A 46 -36.17 0.26 4.19
C SER A 46 -35.97 -0.81 5.25
N SER A 47 -34.81 -0.83 5.91
CA SER A 47 -34.54 -1.76 7.00
C SER A 47 -35.11 -1.24 8.32
N LYS A 48 -35.66 -2.15 9.13
CA LYS A 48 -36.18 -1.81 10.46
C LYS A 48 -35.10 -1.27 11.41
N GLU A 49 -33.84 -1.61 11.14
CA GLU A 49 -32.67 -1.12 11.85
C GLU A 49 -31.99 -0.03 11.01
N LYS A 50 -31.52 1.06 11.65
CA LYS A 50 -30.77 2.12 10.97
C LYS A 50 -29.45 1.55 10.45
N LEU A 51 -29.40 1.18 9.18
CA LEU A 51 -28.18 0.71 8.55
C LEU A 51 -27.29 1.91 8.21
N ALA A 52 -25.99 1.79 8.48
CA ALA A 52 -25.02 2.80 8.12
C ALA A 52 -24.64 2.63 6.64
N ILE A 53 -24.49 3.76 5.94
CA ILE A 53 -24.01 3.80 4.56
C ILE A 53 -22.60 4.37 4.59
N TYR A 54 -21.70 3.68 3.91
CA TYR A 54 -20.31 4.08 3.74
C TYR A 54 -20.06 4.28 2.25
N ASP A 55 -19.63 5.48 1.87
CA ASP A 55 -19.11 5.76 0.55
C ASP A 55 -17.63 5.39 0.48
N PHE A 56 -17.29 4.61 -0.53
CA PHE A 56 -15.92 4.27 -0.88
C PHE A 56 -15.69 4.78 -2.29
N ALA A 57 -14.87 5.82 -2.44
CA ALA A 57 -14.40 6.24 -3.75
C ALA A 57 -13.31 5.29 -4.24
N ARG A 58 -13.19 5.15 -5.56
CA ARG A 58 -12.16 4.30 -6.16
C ARG A 58 -10.76 4.68 -5.70
N GLN A 59 -10.48 5.98 -5.55
CA GLN A 59 -9.20 6.50 -5.07
C GLN A 59 -8.90 6.08 -3.62
N ASP A 60 -9.86 6.18 -2.70
CA ASP A 60 -9.71 5.74 -1.30
C ASP A 60 -9.40 4.23 -1.15
N VAL A 61 -9.77 3.45 -2.17
CA VAL A 61 -9.62 1.99 -2.18
C VAL A 61 -8.42 1.55 -3.00
N GLU A 62 -8.06 2.25 -4.09
CA GLU A 62 -6.80 2.06 -4.82
C GLU A 62 -5.59 2.59 -4.04
N GLU A 63 -5.73 3.64 -3.22
CA GLU A 63 -4.68 4.01 -2.24
C GLU A 63 -4.45 2.90 -1.20
N SER A 64 -5.45 2.03 -0.97
CA SER A 64 -5.28 0.88 -0.09
C SER A 64 -4.56 -0.31 -0.75
N LYS A 65 -4.21 -0.22 -2.05
CA LYS A 65 -3.27 -1.16 -2.67
C LYS A 65 -1.82 -0.91 -2.22
N SER A 66 -1.56 0.15 -1.46
CA SER A 66 -0.36 0.33 -0.66
C SER A 66 -0.73 0.30 0.82
N THR A 67 -0.85 -0.91 1.38
CA THR A 67 -0.58 -1.28 2.80
C THR A 67 -1.40 -2.50 3.25
N THR A 68 -1.47 -3.52 2.41
CA THR A 68 -1.59 -4.90 2.92
C THR A 68 -0.42 -5.72 2.39
N LYS A 69 0.81 -5.23 2.63
CA LYS A 69 1.90 -6.15 2.97
C LYS A 69 1.71 -6.47 4.45
N GLU A 70 0.81 -7.40 4.72
CA GLU A 70 0.91 -8.17 5.95
C GLU A 70 2.28 -8.86 5.92
N ASP A 71 3.13 -8.47 6.87
CA ASP A 71 4.14 -9.32 7.51
C ASP A 71 5.34 -9.89 6.73
N ASP A 72 5.71 -9.35 5.58
CA ASP A 72 7.04 -9.62 5.03
C ASP A 72 7.70 -8.36 4.51
N GLY A 73 8.54 -7.75 5.35
CA GLY A 73 9.52 -6.75 4.91
C GLY A 73 10.22 -7.21 3.63
N TYR A 74 10.48 -6.24 2.73
CA TYR A 74 10.98 -6.42 1.36
C TYR A 74 11.80 -7.71 1.19
N SER A 75 11.48 -8.52 0.18
CA SER A 75 12.33 -9.66 -0.17
C SER A 75 13.73 -9.16 -0.54
N VAL A 76 14.75 -10.01 -0.42
CA VAL A 76 16.15 -9.63 -0.71
C VAL A 76 16.28 -9.05 -2.13
N ASP A 77 15.54 -9.57 -3.10
CA ASP A 77 15.53 -9.06 -4.48
C ASP A 77 14.83 -7.71 -4.61
N GLU A 78 13.68 -7.50 -3.95
CA GLU A 78 13.00 -6.19 -3.91
C GLU A 78 13.87 -5.13 -3.24
N LEU A 79 14.59 -5.50 -2.17
CA LEU A 79 15.54 -4.62 -1.49
C LEU A 79 16.71 -4.26 -2.39
N LYS A 80 17.25 -5.23 -3.15
CA LYS A 80 18.31 -4.97 -4.14
C LYS A 80 17.85 -4.00 -5.23
N GLU A 81 16.63 -4.17 -5.74
CA GLU A 81 16.07 -3.26 -6.75
C GLU A 81 15.85 -1.85 -6.18
N LEU A 82 15.29 -1.75 -4.96
CA LEU A 82 15.09 -0.47 -4.27
C LEU A 82 16.41 0.25 -4.04
N VAL A 83 17.42 -0.48 -3.55
CA VAL A 83 18.78 0.01 -3.32
C VAL A 83 19.42 0.47 -4.63
N ALA A 84 19.30 -0.32 -5.71
CA ALA A 84 19.84 0.05 -7.01
C ALA A 84 19.23 1.37 -7.55
N GLN A 85 17.95 1.61 -7.30
CA GLN A 85 17.27 2.85 -7.69
C GLN A 85 17.52 4.01 -6.71
N THR A 86 17.98 3.73 -5.50
CA THR A 86 18.29 4.74 -4.50
C THR A 86 19.66 5.35 -4.78
N LEU A 87 19.69 6.67 -4.92
CA LEU A 87 20.91 7.47 -5.15
C LEU A 87 21.28 8.32 -3.91
N ASP A 88 20.41 8.34 -2.91
CA ASP A 88 20.60 9.14 -1.69
C ASP A 88 21.29 8.29 -0.61
N PHE A 89 22.46 8.77 -0.16
CA PHE A 89 23.24 8.08 0.86
C PHE A 89 22.50 7.96 2.20
N ALA A 90 21.75 8.98 2.62
CA ALA A 90 21.03 8.94 3.89
C ALA A 90 19.89 7.91 3.85
N GLN A 91 19.24 7.74 2.70
CA GLN A 91 18.25 6.67 2.50
C GLN A 91 18.89 5.29 2.53
N LEU A 92 20.07 5.12 1.92
CA LEU A 92 20.80 3.85 1.94
C LEU A 92 21.30 3.49 3.35
N ASP A 93 21.86 4.45 4.10
CA ASP A 93 22.27 4.24 5.49
C ASP A 93 21.07 3.88 6.37
N LYS A 94 19.93 4.55 6.19
CA LYS A 94 18.71 4.22 6.92
C LYS A 94 18.22 2.80 6.60
N LEU A 95 18.21 2.41 5.32
CA LEU A 95 17.87 1.04 4.90
C LEU A 95 18.84 0.00 5.51
N LEU A 96 20.11 0.35 5.63
CA LEU A 96 21.12 -0.49 6.27
C LEU A 96 20.83 -0.70 7.75
N GLU A 97 20.51 0.38 8.47
CA GLU A 97 20.15 0.33 9.89
C GLU A 97 18.85 -0.44 10.12
N ASP A 98 17.81 -0.19 9.31
CA ASP A 98 16.53 -0.91 9.37
C ASP A 98 16.73 -2.42 9.09
N GLU A 99 17.57 -2.79 8.12
CA GLU A 99 17.86 -4.19 7.82
C GLU A 99 18.70 -4.85 8.95
N LYS A 100 19.68 -4.13 9.52
CA LYS A 100 20.49 -4.63 10.65
C LYS A 100 19.67 -4.78 11.94
N ALA A 101 18.72 -3.87 12.18
CA ALA A 101 17.82 -3.91 13.32
C ALA A 101 16.67 -4.92 13.15
N GLY A 102 16.27 -5.19 11.91
CA GLY A 102 15.21 -6.13 11.56
C GLY A 102 15.70 -7.55 11.32
N LYS A 103 15.62 -8.01 10.06
CA LYS A 103 15.86 -9.41 9.68
C LYS A 103 17.35 -9.77 9.55
N ASN A 104 18.24 -8.77 9.58
CA ASN A 104 19.70 -8.90 9.53
C ASN A 104 20.18 -9.86 8.43
N ARG A 105 19.59 -9.73 7.23
CA ARG A 105 19.92 -10.61 6.11
C ARG A 105 21.22 -10.13 5.49
N LYS A 106 22.30 -10.91 5.68
CA LYS A 106 23.64 -10.61 5.12
C LYS A 106 23.62 -10.24 3.64
N THR A 107 22.78 -10.89 2.85
CA THR A 107 22.65 -10.63 1.41
C THR A 107 22.04 -9.26 1.09
N ALA A 108 21.09 -8.79 1.90
CA ALA A 108 20.49 -7.47 1.75
C ALA A 108 21.45 -6.37 2.22
N ILE A 109 22.11 -6.59 3.36
CA ILE A 109 23.15 -5.69 3.89
C ILE A 109 24.28 -5.52 2.87
N ALA A 110 24.78 -6.61 2.30
CA ALA A 110 25.84 -6.58 1.29
C ALA A 110 25.42 -5.82 0.01
N ALA A 111 24.14 -5.87 -0.38
CA ALA A 111 23.64 -5.10 -1.51
C ALA A 111 23.61 -3.60 -1.21
N ILE A 112 23.17 -3.20 -0.02
CA ILE A 112 23.14 -1.81 0.43
C ILE A 112 24.56 -1.25 0.54
N GLU A 113 25.47 -1.97 1.20
CA GLU A 113 26.89 -1.56 1.34
C GLU A 113 27.59 -1.49 -0.01
N GLY A 114 27.31 -2.44 -0.91
CA GLY A 114 27.82 -2.42 -2.28
C GLY A 114 27.39 -1.16 -3.03
N ARG A 115 26.11 -0.81 -2.94
CA ARG A 115 25.58 0.39 -3.61
C ARG A 115 26.13 1.69 -3.04
N ILE A 116 26.24 1.80 -1.71
CA ILE A 116 26.86 2.96 -1.06
C ILE A 116 28.30 3.12 -1.56
N LYS A 117 29.05 2.02 -1.68
CA LYS A 117 30.41 2.04 -2.20
C LYS A 117 30.46 2.48 -3.66
N GLU A 118 29.61 1.91 -4.52
CA GLU A 118 29.52 2.30 -5.93
C GLU A 118 29.19 3.79 -6.11
N LEU A 119 28.23 4.30 -5.34
CA LEU A 119 27.85 5.71 -5.39
C LEU A 119 28.99 6.61 -4.90
N LYS A 120 29.73 6.19 -3.88
CA LYS A 120 30.88 6.95 -3.37
C LYS A 120 32.03 6.96 -4.38
N GLU A 121 32.29 5.83 -5.05
CA GLU A 121 33.27 5.74 -6.14
C GLU A 121 32.84 6.57 -7.37
N ALA A 122 31.55 6.57 -7.71
CA ALA A 122 31.00 7.40 -8.78
C ALA A 122 31.09 8.91 -8.46
N GLU A 123 30.85 9.29 -7.21
CA GLU A 123 30.96 10.70 -6.78
C GLU A 123 32.42 11.20 -6.78
N ASP A 124 33.39 10.31 -6.50
CA ASP A 124 34.83 10.63 -6.59
C ASP A 124 35.30 10.76 -8.05
N GLN A 125 34.75 9.94 -8.97
CA GLN A 125 35.06 10.05 -10.40
C GLN A 125 34.50 11.33 -11.03
N ASP A 126 33.30 11.79 -10.65
CA ASP A 126 32.70 13.03 -11.18
C ASP A 126 33.46 14.29 -10.74
N LYS A 127 34.17 14.25 -9.60
CA LYS A 127 35.02 15.37 -9.12
C LYS A 127 36.36 15.48 -9.84
N THR A 128 36.78 14.46 -10.60
CA THR A 128 38.09 14.44 -11.27
C THR A 128 38.01 14.94 -12.73
N ASP A 129 36.81 15.06 -13.29
CA ASP A 129 36.56 15.48 -14.68
C ASP A 129 36.07 16.94 -14.82
N LYS A 130 36.32 17.80 -13.82
CA LYS A 130 35.99 19.25 -13.85
C LYS A 130 37.20 20.16 -13.76
#